data_AF-A0A817LZP0-F1
#
_entry.id   AF-A0A817LZP0-F1
#
_cell.length_a   1.000
_cell.length_b   1.000
_cell.length_c   1.000
_cell.angle_alpha   90.00
_cell.angle_beta   90.00
_cell.angle_gamma   90.00
#
_symmetry.space_group_name_H-M   'P 1'
#
loop_
_entity.id
_entity.type
_entity.pdbx_description
1 polymer ?
#
loop_
_entity_poly.entity_id
_entity_poly.type
_entity_poly.pdbx_seq_one_letter_code
_entity_poly.pdbx_strand_id
1 'polypeptide(L)' 'LSGIAMGKWRGSKLQPRREGPYKILTKLSSVTYELEHIISRQRLSPIHIERLTPFYSFTTIS' A
#
# COMPACT_ATOMS: atom_id res chain seq x y z
N LEU A 1 1.05 -12.03 8.02
CA LEU A 1 1.93 -10.98 7.49
C LEU A 1 1.12 -9.70 7.35
N SER A 2 1.31 -8.73 8.25
CA SER A 2 0.67 -7.41 8.20
C SER A 2 1.42 -6.53 7.19
N GLY A 3 0.85 -6.37 5.99
CA GLY A 3 1.40 -5.51 4.94
C GLY A 3 0.79 -4.11 4.96
N ILE A 4 1.01 -3.34 3.89
CA ILE A 4 0.33 -2.07 3.63
C ILE A 4 -0.45 -2.17 2.33
N ALA A 5 -1.66 -1.62 2.31
CA ALA A 5 -2.44 -1.41 1.11
C ALA A 5 -2.33 0.04 0.65
N MET A 6 -2.20 0.25 -0.65
CA MET A 6 -2.18 1.56 -1.28
C MET A 6 -3.55 1.89 -1.86
N GLY A 7 -4.07 3.09 -1.55
CA GLY A 7 -5.20 3.67 -2.25
C GLY A 7 -4.83 4.14 -3.65
N LYS A 8 -5.48 3.56 -4.68
CA LYS A 8 -5.49 4.09 -6.05
C LYS A 8 -6.84 4.72 -6.35
N TRP A 9 -6.83 6.02 -6.63
CA TRP A 9 -7.98 6.77 -7.10
C TRP A 9 -8.13 6.57 -8.61
N ARG A 10 -9.33 6.18 -9.08
CA ARG A 10 -9.67 6.08 -10.51
C ARG A 10 -10.71 7.12 -10.96
N GLY A 11 -11.01 8.10 -10.11
CA GLY A 11 -11.98 9.17 -10.35
C GLY A 11 -12.45 9.78 -9.03
N SER A 12 -13.10 10.95 -9.09
CA SER A 12 -13.59 11.68 -7.90
C SER A 12 -14.89 11.11 -7.31
N LYS A 13 -15.62 10.29 -8.07
CA LYS A 13 -16.94 9.75 -7.69
C LYS A 13 -16.88 8.36 -7.06
N LEU A 14 -15.71 7.72 -7.04
CA LEU A 14 -15.53 6.36 -6.53
C LEU A 14 -14.54 6.36 -5.38
N GLN A 15 -14.79 5.52 -4.38
CA GLN A 15 -13.84 5.29 -3.31
C GLN A 15 -12.53 4.70 -3.87
N PRO A 16 -11.37 5.01 -3.26
CA PRO A 16 -10.09 4.44 -3.66
C PRO A 16 -10.14 2.94 -3.60
N ARG A 17 -9.69 2.27 -4.67
CA ARG A 17 -9.42 0.83 -4.57
C ARG A 17 -8.14 0.64 -3.77
N ARG A 18 -8.19 -0.28 -2.80
CA ARG A 18 -7.00 -0.72 -2.06
C ARG A 18 -6.30 -1.80 -2.88
N GLU A 19 -5.04 -1.57 -3.17
CA GLU A 19 -4.15 -2.54 -3.84
C GLU A 19 -3.04 -2.94 -2.88
N GLY A 20 -2.55 -4.18 -2.97
CA GLY A 20 -1.52 -4.70 -2.09
C GLY A 20 -1.56 -6.22 -1.98
N PRO A 21 -0.72 -6.81 -1.11
CA PRO A 21 0.07 -6.12 -0.08
C PRO A 21 1.42 -5.56 -0.56
N TYR A 22 1.79 -4.40 -0.01
CA TYR A 22 3.10 -3.78 -0.14
C TYR A 22 3.91 -3.90 1.16
N LYS A 23 5.24 -3.89 1.04
CA LYS A 23 6.18 -3.66 2.14
C LYS A 23 6.82 -2.28 2.03
N ILE A 24 7.09 -1.63 3.16
CA ILE A 24 7.92 -0.42 3.21
C ILE A 24 9.37 -0.85 3.04
N LEU A 25 10.09 -0.26 2.09
CA LEU A 25 11.53 -0.44 1.93
C LEU A 25 12.30 0.65 2.69
N THR A 26 11.92 1.91 2.49
CA THR A 26 12.66 3.06 3.03
C THR A 26 11.73 4.22 3.33
N LYS A 27 12.01 4.94 4.42
CA LYS A 27 11.36 6.21 4.75
C LYS A 27 12.16 7.34 4.12
N LEU A 28 11.57 8.06 3.18
CA LEU A 28 12.25 9.12 2.41
C LEU A 28 12.10 10.49 3.08
N SER A 29 10.97 10.71 3.77
CA SER A 29 10.71 11.92 4.56
C SER A 29 9.79 11.60 5.75
N SER A 30 9.38 12.61 6.51
CA SER A 30 8.38 12.45 7.57
C SER A 30 7.07 11.83 7.08
N VAL A 31 6.70 12.06 5.80
CA VAL A 31 5.40 11.69 5.23
C VAL A 31 5.47 10.87 3.94
N THR A 32 6.67 10.56 3.42
CA THR A 32 6.83 9.78 2.17
C THR A 32 7.69 8.54 2.34
N TYR A 33 7.31 7.47 1.62
CA TYR A 33 7.94 6.16 1.68
C TYR A 33 8.22 5.59 0.28
N GLU A 34 9.23 4.73 0.21
CA GLU A 34 9.42 3.77 -0.88
C GLU A 34 8.79 2.44 -0.50
N LEU A 35 8.03 1.87 -1.43
CA LEU A 35 7.31 0.61 -1.24
C LEU A 35 7.72 -0.42 -2.30
N GLU A 36 7.63 -1.70 -1.96
CA GLU A 36 7.71 -2.80 -2.91
C GLU A 36 6.46 -3.69 -2.78
N HIS A 37 5.82 -4.00 -3.90
CA HIS A 37 4.71 -4.93 -3.92
C HIS A 37 5.22 -6.35 -3.63
N ILE A 38 4.61 -7.04 -2.67
CA ILE A 38 5.16 -8.31 -2.15
C ILE A 38 5.18 -9.39 -3.25
N ILE A 39 4.18 -9.41 -4.14
CA ILE A 39 4.05 -10.43 -5.17
C ILE A 39 4.84 -10.05 -6.43
N SER A 40 4.54 -8.88 -7.01
CA SER A 40 5.10 -8.48 -8.31
C SER A 40 6.51 -7.90 -8.21
N ARG A 41 7.02 -7.65 -7.00
CA ARG A 41 8.30 -6.97 -6.74
C ARG A 41 8.41 -5.57 -7.34
N GLN A 42 7.29 -5.01 -7.82
CA GLN A 42 7.24 -3.65 -8.35
C GLN A 42 7.55 -2.66 -7.23
N ARG A 43 8.50 -1.76 -7.48
CA ARG A 43 8.83 -0.67 -6.57
C ARG A 43 8.07 0.60 -6.93
N LEU A 44 7.66 1.32 -5.90
CA LEU A 44 6.92 2.58 -6.01
C LEU A 44 7.53 3.61 -5.07
N SER A 45 7.92 4.76 -5.61
CA SER A 45 8.53 5.87 -4.88
C SER A 45 8.32 7.19 -5.65
N PRO A 46 8.02 8.32 -4.99
CA PRO A 46 7.65 8.47 -3.58
C PRO A 46 6.14 8.29 -3.35
N ILE A 47 5.74 7.62 -2.26
CA ILE A 47 4.33 7.47 -1.87
C ILE A 47 4.05 8.19 -0.54
N HIS A 48 3.05 9.08 -0.54
CA HIS A 48 2.58 9.80 0.66
C HIS A 48 1.81 8.88 1.62
N ILE A 49 2.00 9.08 2.93
CA ILE A 49 1.42 8.24 3.99
C ILE A 49 -0.11 8.19 3.97
N GLU A 50 -0.79 9.25 3.56
CA GLU A 50 -2.27 9.29 3.46
C GLU A 50 -2.82 8.31 2.42
N ARG A 51 -1.99 7.84 1.50
CA ARG A 51 -2.36 6.81 0.53
C ARG A 51 -2.20 5.41 1.08
N LEU A 52 -1.67 5.25 2.29
CA LEU A 52 -1.35 3.97 2.91
C LEU A 52 -2.39 3.63 3.97
N THR A 53 -2.82 2.38 3.95
CA THR A 53 -3.70 1.80 4.97
C THR A 53 -3.13 0.46 5.40
N PRO A 54 -3.30 0.04 6.66
CA PRO A 54 -2.89 -1.29 7.08
C PRO A 54 -3.56 -2.37 6.20
N PHE A 55 -2.78 -3.35 5.73
CA PHE A 55 -3.32 -4.50 5.02
C PHE A 55 -3.59 -5.62 6.02
N TYR A 56 -4.87 -5.92 6.22
CA TYR A 56 -5.32 -7.06 7.01
C TYR A 56 -5.62 -8.21 6.04
N SER A 57 -4.78 -9.25 6.04
CA SER A 57 -5.11 -10.49 5.36
C SER A 57 -6.23 -11.18 6.14
N PHE A 58 -7.37 -11.45 5.49
CA PHE A 58 -8.35 -12.38 6.02
C PHE A 58 -7.74 -13.77 5.96
N THR A 59 -7.04 -14.18 7.00
CA THR A 59 -6.72 -15.60 7.19
C THR A 59 -8.06 -16.27 7.46
N THR A 60 -8.64 -16.90 6.43
CA THR A 60 -9.79 -17.78 6.63
C THR A 60 -9.27 -18.93 7.47
N ILE A 61 -9.73 -19.03 8.71
CA ILE A 61 -9.50 -20.21 9.55
C ILE A 61 -10.34 -21.31 8.88
N SER A 62 -9.67 -22.18 8.13
CA SER A 62 -10.22 -23.43 7.60
C SER A 62 -10.36 -24.47 8.69
#